data_AF-G1NCD5-F1
#
_entry.id   AF-G1NCD5-F1
#
_cell.length_a   1.000
_cell.length_b   1.000
_cell.length_c   1.000
_cell.angle_alpha   90.00
_cell.angle_beta   90.00
_cell.angle_gamma   90.00
#
_symmetry.space_group_name_H-M   'P 1'
#
loop_
_entity.id
_entity.type
_entity.pdbx_description
1 polymer ?
#
loop_
_entity_poly.entity_id
_entity_poly.type
_entity_poly.pdbx_seq_one_letter_code
_entity_poly.pdbx_strand_id
1 'polypeptide(L)'
;LAVMRCLGVSPTPAEAQRHLHLHKIERNAELDFSTFLNIMYRQMKQEEPEKEILTALAMIDREKRGLISAAELRAKLTRLGEKLSEEEVDDLLKEAKIGPNGTIKYEEFTRTICLPAVDY
;
A
#
# COMPACT_ATOMS: atom_id res chain seq x y z
N LEU A 1 -13.36 3.09 -3.93
CA LEU A 1 -11.96 3.30 -3.49
C LEU A 1 -11.72 4.71 -2.94
N ALA A 2 -12.02 5.79 -3.67
CA ALA A 2 -11.78 7.18 -3.21
C ALA A 2 -12.33 7.48 -1.81
N VAL A 3 -13.61 7.16 -1.56
CA VAL A 3 -14.24 7.38 -0.24
C VAL A 3 -13.55 6.60 0.87
N MET A 4 -13.12 5.36 0.61
CA MET A 4 -12.42 4.52 1.59
C MET A 4 -11.07 5.15 1.98
N ARG A 5 -10.31 5.64 0.98
CA ARG A 5 -9.05 6.38 1.19
C ARG A 5 -9.22 7.66 2.01
N CYS A 6 -10.25 8.44 1.73
CA CYS A 6 -10.56 9.63 2.52
C CYS A 6 -10.92 9.32 3.98
N LEU A 7 -11.36 8.09 4.27
CA LEU A 7 -11.68 7.62 5.62
C LEU A 7 -10.51 6.91 6.30
N GLY A 8 -9.30 7.00 5.74
CA GLY A 8 -8.06 6.54 6.37
C GLY A 8 -7.71 5.07 6.12
N VAL A 9 -8.35 4.40 5.16
CA VAL A 9 -7.98 3.05 4.72
C VAL A 9 -7.61 3.04 3.25
N SER A 10 -6.59 2.27 2.87
CA SER A 10 -6.07 2.20 1.50
C SER A 10 -6.22 0.81 0.90
N PRO A 11 -7.48 0.34 0.67
CA PRO A 11 -7.69 -0.99 0.11
C PRO A 11 -7.17 -1.11 -1.31
N THR A 12 -6.59 -2.27 -1.61
CA THR A 12 -6.25 -2.65 -2.98
C THR A 12 -7.52 -2.84 -3.83
N PRO A 13 -7.54 -2.51 -5.13
CA PRO A 13 -8.56 -2.97 -6.07
C PRO A 13 -9.02 -4.41 -5.87
N ALA A 14 -8.09 -5.33 -5.58
CA ALA A 14 -8.42 -6.71 -5.28
C ALA A 14 -9.25 -6.87 -3.98
N GLU A 15 -8.92 -6.12 -2.92
CA GLU A 15 -9.72 -6.09 -1.68
C GLU A 15 -11.10 -5.52 -1.89
N ALA A 16 -11.20 -4.39 -2.60
CA ALA A 16 -12.49 -3.80 -2.91
C ALA A 16 -13.38 -4.78 -3.69
N GLN A 17 -12.82 -5.49 -4.67
CA GLN A 17 -13.55 -6.52 -5.41
C GLN A 17 -13.99 -7.68 -4.50
N ARG A 18 -13.15 -8.10 -3.55
CA ARG A 18 -13.52 -9.14 -2.57
C ARG A 18 -14.68 -8.69 -1.68
N HIS A 19 -14.67 -7.45 -1.21
CA HIS A 19 -15.79 -6.89 -0.44
C HIS A 19 -17.08 -6.89 -1.24
N LEU A 20 -17.07 -6.44 -2.50
CA LEU A 20 -18.26 -6.48 -3.36
C LEU A 20 -18.77 -7.91 -3.56
N HIS A 21 -17.88 -8.86 -3.81
CA HIS A 21 -18.25 -10.27 -4.00
C HIS A 21 -18.88 -10.87 -2.74
N LEU A 22 -18.31 -10.63 -1.56
CA LEU A 22 -18.83 -11.12 -0.27
C LEU A 22 -20.25 -10.62 0.01
N HIS A 23 -20.56 -9.41 -0.42
CA HIS A 23 -21.88 -8.81 -0.27
C HIS A 23 -22.81 -9.07 -1.46
N LYS A 24 -22.39 -9.88 -2.45
CA LYS A 24 -23.14 -10.18 -3.68
C LYS A 24 -23.53 -8.92 -4.47
N ILE A 25 -22.67 -7.92 -4.46
CA ILE A 25 -22.87 -6.65 -5.16
C ILE A 25 -22.14 -6.70 -6.50
N GLU A 26 -22.86 -6.35 -7.56
CA GLU A 26 -22.24 -6.21 -8.89
C GLU A 26 -21.31 -4.99 -8.94
N ARG A 27 -20.29 -5.03 -9.79
CA ARG A 27 -19.24 -3.99 -9.86
C ARG A 27 -19.78 -2.56 -10.06
N ASN A 28 -20.92 -2.42 -10.72
CA ASN A 28 -21.53 -1.14 -11.07
C ASN A 28 -22.85 -0.87 -10.30
N ALA A 29 -23.19 -1.72 -9.33
CA ALA A 29 -24.39 -1.52 -8.53
C ALA A 29 -24.18 -0.41 -7.50
N GLU A 30 -25.27 0.27 -7.17
CA GLU A 30 -25.29 1.19 -6.04
C GLU A 30 -25.17 0.43 -4.72
N LEU A 31 -24.52 1.07 -3.75
CA LEU A 31 -24.21 0.46 -2.47
C LEU A 31 -24.85 1.30 -1.37
N ASP A 32 -25.70 0.68 -0.57
CA ASP A 32 -26.34 1.36 0.55
C ASP A 32 -25.33 1.70 1.66
N PHE A 33 -25.61 2.74 2.42
CA PHE A 33 -24.68 3.23 3.45
C PHE A 33 -24.40 2.21 4.55
N SER A 34 -25.37 1.37 4.92
CA SER A 34 -25.18 0.36 5.97
C SER A 34 -24.20 -0.74 5.54
N THR A 35 -24.29 -1.15 4.28
CA THR A 35 -23.36 -2.09 3.66
C THR A 35 -21.97 -1.47 3.53
N PHE A 36 -21.88 -0.19 3.20
CA PHE A 36 -20.60 0.54 3.15
C PHE A 36 -19.90 0.52 4.50
N LEU A 37 -20.62 0.81 5.58
CA LEU A 37 -20.07 0.78 6.92
C LEU A 37 -19.57 -0.62 7.32
N ASN A 38 -20.26 -1.68 6.90
CA ASN A 38 -19.80 -3.05 7.16
C ASN A 38 -18.46 -3.35 6.45
N ILE A 39 -18.36 -2.96 5.18
CA ILE A 39 -17.14 -3.11 4.37
C ILE A 39 -16.00 -2.33 5.00
N MET A 40 -16.24 -1.07 5.37
CA MET A 40 -15.25 -0.22 6.02
C MET A 40 -14.77 -0.80 7.35
N TYR A 41 -15.69 -1.24 8.21
CA TYR A 41 -15.35 -1.85 9.49
C TYR A 41 -14.45 -3.09 9.30
N ARG A 42 -14.77 -3.94 8.32
CA ARG A 42 -13.95 -5.11 7.98
C ARG A 42 -12.57 -4.71 7.46
N GLN A 43 -12.51 -3.74 6.55
CA GLN A 43 -11.25 -3.23 6.00
C GLN A 43 -10.34 -2.68 7.10
N MET A 44 -10.87 -1.83 7.99
CA MET A 44 -10.11 -1.26 9.11
C MET A 44 -9.56 -2.31 10.08
N LYS A 45 -10.21 -3.48 10.18
CA LYS A 45 -9.78 -4.56 11.06
C LYS A 45 -8.68 -5.44 10.47
N GLN A 46 -8.54 -5.46 9.15
CA GLN A 46 -7.52 -6.28 8.47
C GLN A 46 -6.27 -5.49 8.07
N GLU A 47 -6.38 -4.17 7.94
CA GLU A 47 -5.28 -3.35 7.40
C GLU A 47 -4.20 -3.12 8.47
N GLU A 48 -3.03 -3.74 8.25
CA GLU A 48 -1.80 -3.49 9.02
C GLU A 48 -0.69 -3.02 8.07
N PRO A 49 -0.81 -1.83 7.43
CA PRO A 49 -0.02 -1.47 6.27
C PRO A 49 1.49 -1.42 6.57
N GLU A 50 1.87 -0.89 7.74
CA GLU A 50 3.26 -0.88 8.18
C GLU A 50 3.84 -2.29 8.27
N LYS A 51 3.12 -3.23 8.88
CA LYS A 51 3.58 -4.61 9.05
C LYS A 51 3.61 -5.37 7.72
N GLU A 52 2.64 -5.16 6.85
CA GLU A 52 2.58 -5.78 5.53
C GLU A 52 3.77 -5.32 4.67
N ILE A 53 4.04 -4.02 4.62
CA ILE A 53 5.17 -3.44 3.91
C ILE A 53 6.49 -3.95 4.50
N LEU A 54 6.68 -3.89 5.82
CA LEU A 54 7.87 -4.41 6.49
C LEU A 54 8.12 -5.87 6.15
N THR A 55 7.08 -6.71 6.18
CA THR A 55 7.17 -8.13 5.86
C THR A 55 7.59 -8.34 4.41
N ALA A 56 6.99 -7.60 3.47
CA ALA A 56 7.33 -7.68 2.06
C ALA A 56 8.78 -7.25 1.79
N LEU A 57 9.24 -6.17 2.42
CA LEU A 57 10.61 -5.66 2.27
C LEU A 57 11.63 -6.59 2.92
N ALA A 58 11.32 -7.19 4.07
CA ALA A 58 12.16 -8.21 4.71
C ALA A 58 12.30 -9.48 3.86
N MET A 59 11.30 -9.84 3.04
CA MET A 59 11.42 -10.94 2.07
C MET A 59 12.35 -10.61 0.89
N ILE A 60 12.59 -9.33 0.61
CA ILE A 60 13.54 -8.88 -0.42
C ILE A 60 14.97 -8.99 0.12
N ASP A 61 15.19 -8.55 1.37
CA ASP A 61 16.48 -8.60 2.06
C ASP A 61 16.84 -10.02 2.54
N ARG A 62 17.34 -10.84 1.61
CA ARG A 62 17.73 -12.24 1.87
C ARG A 62 18.79 -12.38 2.96
N GLU A 63 19.62 -11.35 3.14
CA GLU A 63 20.72 -11.32 4.10
C GLU A 63 20.29 -10.76 5.47
N LYS A 64 19.04 -10.27 5.59
CA LYS A 64 18.47 -9.68 6.81
C LYS A 64 19.33 -8.54 7.38
N ARG A 65 19.91 -7.73 6.50
CA ARG A 65 20.72 -6.55 6.86
C ARG A 65 19.90 -5.36 7.36
N GLY A 66 18.58 -5.36 7.18
CA GLY A 66 17.75 -4.18 7.42
C GLY A 66 17.73 -3.20 6.24
N LEU A 67 18.28 -3.60 5.09
CA LEU A 67 18.65 -2.70 3.99
C LEU A 67 18.35 -3.34 2.64
N ILE A 68 17.73 -2.58 1.74
CA ILE A 68 17.53 -2.97 0.33
C ILE A 68 18.01 -1.85 -0.59
N SER A 69 18.39 -2.18 -1.82
CA SER A 69 18.71 -1.14 -2.81
C SER A 69 17.45 -0.54 -3.43
N ALA A 70 17.51 0.73 -3.83
CA ALA A 70 16.42 1.38 -4.58
C ALA A 70 16.09 0.62 -5.88
N ALA A 71 17.11 0.06 -6.55
CA ALA A 71 16.93 -0.76 -7.73
C ALA A 71 16.14 -2.06 -7.47
N GLU A 72 16.41 -2.75 -6.35
CA GLU A 72 15.65 -3.95 -5.96
C GLU A 72 14.21 -3.62 -5.62
N LEU A 73 13.99 -2.52 -4.88
CA LEU A 73 12.64 -2.05 -4.57
C LEU A 73 11.86 -1.73 -5.84
N ARG A 74 12.46 -0.94 -6.75
CA ARG A 74 11.88 -0.61 -8.06
C ARG A 74 11.50 -1.86 -8.83
N ALA A 75 12.44 -2.79 -8.99
CA ALA A 75 12.20 -4.03 -9.72
C ALA A 75 11.07 -4.87 -9.11
N LYS A 76 10.81 -4.77 -7.80
CA LYS A 76 9.72 -5.48 -7.13
C LYS A 76 8.38 -4.77 -7.33
N LEU A 77 8.34 -3.45 -7.13
CA LEU A 77 7.14 -2.63 -7.29
C LEU A 77 6.60 -2.62 -8.73
N THR A 78 7.47 -2.74 -9.74
CA THR A 78 7.03 -2.81 -11.14
C THR A 78 6.65 -4.22 -11.62
N ARG A 79 6.95 -5.27 -10.85
CA ARG A 79 6.74 -6.68 -11.25
C ARG A 79 5.70 -7.44 -10.43
N LEU A 80 5.51 -7.10 -9.16
CA LEU A 80 4.68 -7.87 -8.23
C LEU A 80 3.41 -7.11 -7.85
N GLY A 81 2.31 -7.84 -7.69
CA GLY A 81 1.05 -7.29 -7.19
C GLY A 81 0.45 -6.24 -8.11
N GLU A 82 0.02 -5.13 -7.51
CA GLU A 82 -0.45 -3.93 -8.20
C GLU A 82 0.75 -3.11 -8.65
N LYS A 83 1.12 -3.35 -9.92
CA LYS A 83 2.33 -2.80 -10.49
C LYS A 83 2.24 -1.29 -10.58
N LEU A 84 3.23 -0.64 -9.98
CA LEU A 84 3.49 0.77 -10.22
C LEU A 84 4.24 0.92 -11.55
N SER A 85 3.97 2.02 -12.25
CA SER A 85 4.78 2.48 -13.36
C SER A 85 6.14 2.97 -12.85
N GLU A 86 7.13 3.03 -13.75
CA GLU A 86 8.47 3.55 -13.40
C GLU A 86 8.39 4.99 -12.86
N GLU A 87 7.49 5.81 -13.40
CA GLU A 87 7.24 7.19 -12.95
C GLU A 87 6.68 7.24 -11.53
N GLU A 88 5.65 6.42 -11.21
CA GLU A 88 5.09 6.35 -9.86
C GLU A 88 6.13 5.86 -8.82
N VAL A 89 7.03 4.94 -9.22
CA VAL A 89 8.13 4.51 -8.34
C VAL A 89 9.14 5.63 -8.13
N ASP A 90 9.48 6.38 -9.17
CA ASP A 90 10.41 7.51 -9.08
C ASP A 90 9.86 8.61 -8.16
N ASP A 91 8.57 8.91 -8.26
CA ASP A 91 7.89 9.85 -7.37
C ASP A 91 7.90 9.37 -5.92
N LEU A 92 7.57 8.09 -5.66
CA LEU A 92 7.62 7.48 -4.33
C LEU A 92 9.02 7.57 -3.70
N LEU A 93 10.07 7.24 -4.47
CA LEU A 93 11.45 7.30 -3.99
C LEU A 93 11.89 8.74 -3.71
N LYS A 94 11.45 9.69 -4.55
CA LYS A 94 11.75 11.11 -4.39
C LYS A 94 11.09 11.70 -3.15
N GLU A 95 9.84 11.36 -2.87
CA GLU A 95 9.13 11.77 -1.65
C GLU A 95 9.86 11.28 -0.39
N ALA A 96 10.35 10.04 -0.43
CA ALA A 96 11.17 9.46 0.63
C ALA A 96 12.63 9.94 0.64
N LYS A 97 13.01 10.92 -0.22
CA LYS A 97 14.37 11.48 -0.35
C LYS A 97 15.45 10.42 -0.64
N ILE A 98 15.09 9.38 -1.37
CA ILE A 98 15.98 8.29 -1.78
C ILE A 98 16.48 8.54 -3.20
N GLY A 99 17.80 8.55 -3.38
CA GLY A 99 18.41 8.64 -4.70
C GLY A 99 18.29 7.34 -5.51
N PRO A 100 18.52 7.38 -6.84
CA PRO A 100 18.37 6.22 -7.73
C PRO A 100 19.31 5.05 -7.42
N ASN A 101 20.48 5.31 -6.82
CA ASN A 101 21.42 4.30 -6.32
C ASN A 101 21.44 4.24 -4.79
N GLY A 102 20.38 4.75 -4.15
CA GLY A 102 20.26 4.82 -2.70
C GLY A 102 20.12 3.44 -2.06
N THR A 103 20.52 3.35 -0.80
CA THR A 103 20.19 2.23 0.07
C THR A 103 19.03 2.64 0.97
N ILE A 104 18.04 1.77 1.10
CA ILE A 104 16.80 2.02 1.82
C ILE A 104 16.83 1.21 3.12
N LYS A 105 16.76 1.91 4.24
CA LYS A 105 16.40 1.30 5.54
C LYS A 105 14.90 1.09 5.56
N TYR A 106 14.45 -0.15 5.35
CA TYR A 106 13.03 -0.39 5.10
C TYR A 106 12.14 -0.04 6.29
N GLU A 107 12.65 -0.07 7.53
CA GLU A 107 11.89 0.40 8.70
C GLU A 107 11.60 1.90 8.65
N GLU A 108 12.61 2.71 8.33
CA GLU A 108 12.49 4.16 8.22
C GLU A 108 11.63 4.54 7.00
N PHE A 109 11.84 3.84 5.89
CA PHE A 109 11.03 4.01 4.69
C PHE A 109 9.56 3.72 4.95
N THR A 110 9.26 2.58 5.59
CA THR A 110 7.87 2.20 5.88
C THR A 110 7.19 3.23 6.77
N ARG A 111 7.85 3.71 7.83
CA ARG A 111 7.31 4.80 8.65
C ARG A 111 7.06 6.05 7.83
N THR A 112 7.99 6.43 6.97
CA THR A 112 7.86 7.65 6.14
C THR A 112 6.64 7.58 5.24
N ILE A 113 6.38 6.43 4.60
CA ILE A 113 5.25 6.29 3.66
C ILE A 113 3.92 5.93 4.34
N CYS A 114 3.93 5.43 5.58
CA CYS A 114 2.72 5.12 6.35
C CYS A 114 2.27 6.25 7.28
N LEU A 115 3.15 7.21 7.59
CA LEU A 115 2.74 8.38 8.35
C LEU A 115 1.84 9.27 7.48
N PRO A 116 0.70 9.74 7.98
CA PRO A 116 -0.08 10.75 7.27
C PRO A 116 0.82 11.97 7.06
N ALA A 117 0.78 12.55 5.86
CA ALA A 117 1.36 13.87 5.63
C ALA A 117 0.79 14.80 6.72
N VAL A 118 1.67 15.37 7.54
CA VAL A 118 1.24 16.26 8.61
C VAL A 118 0.75 17.53 7.94
N ASP A 119 -0.57 17.59 7.70
CA ASP A 119 -1.25 18.83 7.32
C ASP A 119 -1.13 19.79 8.52
N TYR A 120 -0.32 20.83 8.37
CA TYR A 120 -0.31 22.01 9.25
C TYR A 120 -1.09 23.15 8.60
#